data_AF-A0A150RU17-F1
#
_entry.id   AF-A0A150RU17-F1
#
_cell.length_a   1.000
_cell.length_b   1.000
_cell.length_c   1.000
_cell.angle_alpha   90.00
_cell.angle_beta   90.00
_cell.angle_gamma   90.00
#
_symmetry.space_group_name_H-M   'P 1'
#
loop_
_entity.id
_entity.type
_entity.pdbx_description
1 polymer ?
#
loop_
_entity_poly.entity_id
_entity_poly.type
_entity_poly.pdbx_seq_one_letter_code
_entity_poly.pdbx_strand_id
1 'polypeptide(L)'
;MAAIRIDQAPRDDMPAVWSLYPNGLSPAPIAATQGVSPIRVARVRPTAREPGSPHALELGQLDAEGRFQPRCLAVEGKSFKHVAVEADRDGSLWIAYTTGAGTFIEQRAVGP
;
A
#
# COMPACT_ATOMS: atom_id res chain seq x y z
N MET A 1 -5.89 -1.77 6.06
CA MET A 1 -6.32 -1.75 4.64
C MET A 1 -7.51 -2.69 4.47
N ALA A 2 -8.48 -2.32 3.64
CA ALA A 2 -9.52 -3.21 3.15
C ALA A 2 -9.40 -3.33 1.62
N ALA A 3 -9.62 -4.54 1.09
CA ALA A 3 -9.76 -4.80 -0.33
C ALA A 3 -11.17 -5.35 -0.58
N ILE A 4 -11.90 -4.74 -1.51
CA ILE A 4 -13.23 -5.19 -1.93
C ILE A 4 -13.12 -5.55 -3.41
N ARG A 5 -13.42 -6.80 -3.74
CA ARG A 5 -13.37 -7.28 -5.12
C ARG A 5 -14.67 -6.91 -5.82
N ILE A 6 -14.59 -6.14 -6.91
CA ILE A 6 -15.74 -5.73 -7.72
C ILE A 6 -15.74 -6.55 -9.02
N ASP A 7 -16.35 -7.74 -8.99
CA ASP A 7 -16.54 -8.60 -10.16
C ASP A 7 -17.99 -8.67 -10.67
N GLN A 8 -18.91 -8.08 -9.92
CA GLN A 8 -20.32 -7.89 -10.26
C GLN A 8 -20.72 -6.44 -9.99
N ALA A 9 -21.98 -6.09 -10.27
CA ALA A 9 -22.54 -4.79 -9.89
C ALA A 9 -22.28 -4.54 -8.39
N PRO A 10 -21.81 -3.32 -8.00
CA PRO A 10 -21.56 -2.99 -6.60
C PRO A 10 -22.80 -3.23 -5.74
N ARG A 11 -22.60 -3.83 -4.56
CA ARG A 11 -23.64 -4.08 -3.54
C ARG A 11 -23.15 -3.62 -2.18
N ASP A 12 -24.09 -3.38 -1.26
CA ASP A 12 -23.77 -2.88 0.08
C ASP A 12 -23.14 -3.96 0.99
N ASP A 13 -23.39 -5.24 0.69
CA ASP A 13 -22.94 -6.40 1.47
C ASP A 13 -21.69 -7.08 0.89
N MET A 14 -20.97 -6.40 0.01
CA MET A 14 -19.78 -6.98 -0.62
C MET A 14 -18.71 -7.32 0.42
N PRO A 15 -18.17 -8.56 0.42
CA PRO A 15 -17.20 -8.98 1.42
C PRO A 15 -15.89 -8.21 1.25
N ALA A 16 -15.41 -7.64 2.34
CA ALA A 16 -14.09 -7.00 2.41
C ALA A 16 -13.04 -7.98 2.94
N VAL A 17 -11.89 -8.03 2.27
CA VAL A 17 -10.70 -8.69 2.79
C VAL A 17 -9.88 -7.67 3.57
N TRP A 18 -9.69 -7.95 4.85
CA TRP A 18 -9.00 -7.07 5.77
C TRP A 18 -7.52 -7.44 5.88
N SER A 19 -6.65 -6.44 5.75
CA SER A 19 -5.26 -6.51 6.16
C SER A 19 -5.04 -5.49 7.27
N LEU A 20 -5.05 -5.98 8.51
CA LEU A 20 -4.90 -5.18 9.72
C LEU A 20 -3.44 -4.79 9.94
N TYR A 21 -3.24 -3.62 10.53
CA TYR A 21 -1.91 -3.17 10.96
C TYR A 21 -1.62 -3.67 12.39
N PRO A 22 -0.36 -3.60 12.86
CA PRO A 22 -0.02 -4.02 14.23
C PRO A 22 -0.84 -3.34 15.32
N ASN A 23 -1.24 -2.09 15.11
CA ASN A 23 -2.12 -1.31 16.00
C ASN A 23 -3.62 -1.41 15.63
N GLY A 24 -4.00 -2.37 14.78
CA GLY A 24 -5.37 -2.53 14.28
C GLY A 24 -5.67 -1.66 13.06
N LEU A 25 -6.62 -0.73 13.22
CA LEU A 25 -7.01 0.21 12.17
C LEU A 25 -6.33 1.56 12.40
N SER A 26 -5.36 1.88 11.53
CA SER A 26 -4.73 3.19 11.51
C SER A 26 -5.15 3.90 10.21
N PRO A 27 -5.71 5.12 10.27
CA PRO A 27 -5.84 5.94 9.07
C PRO A 27 -4.43 6.26 8.59
N ALA A 28 -4.03 5.68 7.45
CA ALA A 28 -2.69 5.83 6.91
C ALA A 28 -2.76 5.88 5.38
N PRO A 29 -1.94 6.72 4.72
CA PRO A 29 -1.94 6.82 3.27
C PRO A 29 -1.74 5.46 2.59
N ILE A 30 -2.50 5.23 1.53
CA ILE A 30 -2.41 4.04 0.71
C ILE A 30 -2.69 4.41 -0.75
N ALA A 31 -1.96 3.80 -1.66
CA ALA A 31 -2.22 3.87 -3.10
C ALA A 31 -2.07 2.47 -3.71
N ALA A 32 -2.72 2.26 -4.85
CA ALA A 32 -2.63 1.04 -5.62
C ALA A 32 -2.56 1.38 -7.11
N THR A 33 -1.85 0.54 -7.88
CA THR A 33 -1.85 0.64 -9.34
C THR A 33 -3.23 0.32 -9.89
N GLN A 34 -3.57 0.92 -11.03
CA GLN A 34 -4.78 0.58 -11.77
C GLN A 34 -4.52 -0.55 -12.79
N GLY A 35 -5.57 -1.26 -13.19
CA GLY A 35 -5.49 -2.30 -14.23
C GLY A 35 -5.57 -3.73 -13.70
N VAL A 36 -5.07 -4.67 -14.52
CA VAL A 36 -5.14 -6.11 -14.24
C VAL A 36 -4.02 -6.56 -13.31
N SER A 37 -4.25 -7.68 -12.61
CA SER A 37 -3.33 -8.29 -11.66
C SER A 37 -1.91 -8.50 -12.23
N PRO A 38 -0.83 -8.33 -11.43
CA PRO A 38 -0.84 -8.03 -10.00
C PRO A 38 -1.12 -6.55 -9.71
N ILE A 39 -2.14 -6.28 -8.90
CA ILE A 39 -2.38 -4.94 -8.33
C ILE A 39 -1.27 -4.69 -7.31
N ARG A 40 -0.38 -3.75 -7.61
CA ARG A 40 0.69 -3.32 -6.69
C ARG A 40 0.11 -2.30 -5.72
N VAL A 41 0.50 -2.42 -4.46
CA VAL A 41 -0.02 -1.57 -3.39
C VAL A 41 1.16 -0.96 -2.64
N ALA A 42 1.12 0.36 -2.47
CA ALA A 42 1.99 1.09 -1.57
C ALA A 42 1.14 1.55 -0.38
N ARG A 43 1.42 1.02 0.81
CA ARG A 43 0.67 1.35 2.03
C ARG A 43 1.60 1.84 3.12
N VAL A 44 1.15 2.85 3.84
CA VAL A 44 1.78 3.28 5.08
C VAL A 44 1.17 2.49 6.23
N ARG A 45 2.01 1.96 7.11
CA ARG A 45 1.59 1.32 8.35
C ARG A 45 2.54 1.66 9.49
N PRO A 46 2.11 1.64 10.75
CA PRO A 46 3.03 1.67 11.87
C PRO A 46 3.93 0.41 11.87
N THR A 47 5.15 0.56 12.37
CA THR A 47 6.12 -0.54 12.47
C THR A 47 5.83 -1.46 13.65
N ALA A 48 5.18 -0.94 14.70
CA ALA A 48 4.79 -1.70 15.89
C ALA A 48 3.44 -1.21 16.42
N ARG A 49 2.94 -1.86 17.48
CA ARG A 49 1.61 -1.59 18.05
C ARG A 49 1.59 -0.37 18.98
N GLU A 50 2.76 0.02 19.48
CA GLU A 50 2.93 1.03 20.50
C GLU A 50 2.56 2.44 19.98
N PRO A 51 1.92 3.29 20.81
CA PRO A 51 1.67 4.67 20.44
C PRO A 51 2.97 5.40 20.10
N GLY A 52 2.96 6.15 18.99
CA GLY A 52 4.13 6.91 18.53
C GLY A 52 5.19 6.07 17.82
N SER A 53 4.95 4.77 17.56
CA SER A 53 5.83 3.98 16.69
C SER A 53 6.05 4.67 15.34
N PRO A 54 7.27 4.60 14.77
CA PRO A 54 7.51 5.03 13.41
C PRO A 54 6.56 4.36 12.43
N HIS A 55 6.40 4.98 11.28
CA HIS A 55 5.66 4.40 10.17
C HIS A 55 6.64 3.90 9.11
N ALA A 56 6.22 2.88 8.38
CA ALA A 56 6.92 2.38 7.21
C ALA A 56 6.00 2.48 5.99
N LEU A 57 6.59 2.91 4.87
CA LEU A 57 6.03 2.73 3.55
C LEU A 57 6.38 1.32 3.07
N GLU A 58 5.36 0.48 2.99
CA GLU A 58 5.46 -0.91 2.59
C GLU A 58 4.88 -1.10 1.18
N LEU A 59 5.64 -1.80 0.34
CA LEU A 59 5.24 -2.23 -0.98
C LEU A 59 4.80 -3.69 -0.92
N GLY A 60 3.71 -3.97 -1.61
CA GLY A 60 3.20 -5.32 -1.76
C GLY A 60 2.34 -5.46 -3.01
N GLN A 61 1.60 -6.56 -3.05
CA GLN A 61 0.63 -6.84 -4.10
C GLN A 61 -0.61 -7.48 -3.50
N LEU A 62 -1.72 -7.43 -4.23
CA LEU A 62 -2.89 -8.24 -3.92
C LEU A 62 -2.80 -9.60 -4.65
N ASP A 63 -3.18 -10.68 -3.97
CA ASP A 63 -3.45 -11.96 -4.63
C ASP A 63 -4.86 -12.00 -5.26
N ALA A 64 -5.24 -13.13 -5.84
CA ALA A 64 -6.51 -13.29 -6.56
C ALA A 64 -7.75 -13.16 -5.64
N GLU A 65 -7.55 -13.36 -4.33
CA GLU A 65 -8.58 -13.19 -3.31
C GLU A 65 -8.55 -11.80 -2.68
N GLY A 66 -7.63 -10.91 -3.08
CA GLY A 66 -7.49 -9.57 -2.53
C GLY A 66 -6.71 -9.50 -1.22
N ARG A 67 -6.00 -10.57 -0.81
CA ARG A 67 -5.12 -10.52 0.36
C ARG A 67 -3.84 -9.79 0.00
N PHE A 68 -3.40 -8.92 0.89
CA PHE A 68 -2.15 -8.19 0.75
C PHE A 68 -0.96 -9.10 1.04
N GLN A 69 -0.04 -9.19 0.07
CA GLN A 69 1.22 -9.91 0.13
C GLN A 69 2.36 -8.87 0.24
N PRO A 70 2.98 -8.69 1.43
CA PRO A 70 4.10 -7.76 1.58
C PRO A 70 5.30 -8.24 0.77
N ARG A 71 6.03 -7.30 0.17
CA ARG A 71 7.22 -7.59 -0.66
C ARG A 71 8.45 -6.82 -0.20
N CYS A 72 8.30 -5.55 0.13
CA CYS A 72 9.45 -4.69 0.45
C CYS A 72 9.06 -3.57 1.42
N LEU A 73 9.95 -3.23 2.34
CA LEU A 73 9.89 -1.97 3.08
C LEU A 73 10.70 -0.94 2.32
N ALA A 74 10.03 0.05 1.73
CA ALA A 74 10.68 1.06 0.92
C ALA A 74 11.41 2.09 1.79
N VAL A 75 10.72 2.61 2.82
CA VAL A 75 11.18 3.73 3.65
C VAL A 75 10.54 3.65 5.03
N GLU A 76 11.33 3.93 6.07
CA GLU A 76 10.82 4.22 7.42
C GLU A 76 10.88 5.72 7.73
N GLY A 77 9.89 6.22 8.46
CA GLY A 77 9.82 7.64 8.78
C GLY A 77 8.84 7.95 9.91
N LYS A 78 8.94 9.15 10.48
CA LYS A 78 8.05 9.58 11.58
C LYS A 78 6.60 9.78 11.15
N SER A 79 6.38 10.28 9.92
CA SER A 79 5.04 10.58 9.40
C SER A 79 5.03 10.57 7.87
N PHE A 80 3.92 10.11 7.29
CA PHE A 80 3.64 10.18 5.86
C PHE A 80 2.32 10.92 5.64
N LYS A 81 2.29 11.85 4.69
CA LYS A 81 1.08 12.64 4.37
C LYS A 81 0.39 12.15 3.10
N HIS A 82 1.18 11.79 2.09
CA HIS A 82 0.69 11.34 0.79
C HIS A 82 1.55 10.18 0.29
N VAL A 83 0.91 9.28 -0.46
CA VAL A 83 1.54 8.20 -1.21
C VAL A 83 0.82 8.08 -2.54
N ALA A 84 1.57 7.90 -3.62
CA ALA A 84 1.09 7.51 -4.94
C ALA A 84 2.00 6.41 -5.50
N VAL A 85 1.44 5.55 -6.34
CA VAL A 85 2.16 4.45 -6.98
C VAL A 85 1.67 4.28 -8.40
N GLU A 86 2.60 4.05 -9.33
CA GLU A 86 2.30 3.78 -10.74
C GLU A 86 3.25 2.71 -11.27
N ALA A 87 2.73 1.79 -12.09
CA ALA A 87 3.57 0.82 -12.80
C ALA A 87 3.90 1.38 -14.19
N ASP A 88 5.17 1.34 -14.58
CA ASP A 88 5.53 1.61 -15.97
C ASP A 88 5.35 0.38 -16.88
N ARG A 89 5.49 0.59 -18.18
CA ARG A 89 5.29 -0.45 -19.20
C ARG A 89 6.33 -1.57 -19.14
N ASP A 90 7.51 -1.27 -18.60
CA ASP A 90 8.63 -2.21 -18.48
C ASP A 90 8.56 -2.98 -17.15
N GLY A 91 7.52 -2.74 -16.36
CA GLY A 91 7.25 -3.41 -15.10
C GLY A 91 7.97 -2.80 -13.91
N SER A 92 8.61 -1.63 -14.02
CA SER A 92 9.11 -0.92 -12.84
C SER A 92 7.96 -0.25 -12.08
N LEU A 93 8.15 -0.06 -10.78
CA LEU A 93 7.20 0.62 -9.93
C LEU A 93 7.74 2.00 -9.55
N TRP A 94 7.01 3.03 -9.92
CA TRP A 94 7.25 4.40 -9.49
C TRP A 94 6.44 4.68 -8.24
N ILE A 95 7.09 5.27 -7.23
CA ILE A 95 6.46 5.60 -5.96
C ILE A 95 6.78 7.06 -5.64
N ALA A 96 5.74 7.82 -5.33
CA ALA A 96 5.88 9.17 -4.80
C ALA A 96 5.32 9.21 -3.38
N TYR A 97 6.03 9.85 -2.46
CA TYR A 97 5.57 9.98 -1.09
C TYR A 97 6.05 11.29 -0.45
N THR A 98 5.25 11.79 0.50
CA THR A 98 5.57 13.02 1.25
C THR A 98 5.74 12.71 2.73
N THR A 99 6.86 13.12 3.29
CA THR A 99 7.15 13.07 4.73
C THR A 99 7.27 14.49 5.29
N GLY A 100 7.64 14.61 6.57
CA GLY A 100 8.02 15.91 7.15
C GLY A 100 9.29 16.51 6.54
N ALA A 101 10.15 15.69 5.92
CA ALA A 101 11.42 16.14 5.32
C ALA A 101 11.27 16.65 3.88
N GLY A 102 10.18 16.31 3.19
CA GLY A 102 9.95 16.69 1.81
C GLY A 102 9.12 15.67 1.03
N THR A 103 9.11 15.84 -0.29
CA THR A 103 8.48 14.92 -1.24
C THR A 103 9.55 14.23 -2.06
N PHE A 104 9.41 12.92 -2.20
CA PHE A 104 10.37 12.05 -2.86
C PHE A 104 9.68 11.27 -3.97
N ILE A 105 10.42 10.99 -5.04
CA ILE A 105 9.99 10.13 -6.15
C ILE A 105 11.10 9.10 -6.36
N GLU A 106 10.72 7.84 -6.37
CA GLU A 106 11.65 6.72 -6.50
C GLU A 106 11.13 5.72 -7.53
N GLN A 107 12.05 5.15 -8.30
CA GLN A 107 11.79 3.98 -9.13
C GLN A 107 12.33 2.74 -8.42
N ARG A 108 11.50 1.71 -8.32
CA ARG A 108 11.86 0.42 -7.73
C ARG A 108 11.64 -0.68 -8.76
N ALA A 109 12.62 -1.56 -8.90
CA ALA A 109 12.44 -2.76 -9.70
C ALA A 109 11.36 -3.63 -9.04
N VAL A 110 10.44 -4.15 -9.84
CA VAL A 110 9.49 -5.16 -9.38
C VAL A 110 10.24 -6.50 -9.39
N GLY A 111 11.00 -6.75 -8.33
CA GLY A 111 11.63 -8.05 -8.12
C GLY A 111 10.59 -9.17 -7.97
N PRO A 112 10.96 -10.42 -8.27
CA PRO A 112 10.12 -11.60 -8.02
C PRO A 112 9.74 -11.77 -6.54
#